data_AF-A0A938KT88-F1
#
_entry.id   AF-A0A938KT88-F1
#
_cell.length_a   1.000
_cell.length_b   1.000
_cell.length_c   1.000
_cell.angle_alpha   90.00
_cell.angle_beta   90.00
_cell.angle_gamma   90.00
#
_symmetry.space_group_name_H-M   'P 1'
#
loop_
_entity.id
_entity.type
_entity.pdbx_description
1 polymer ?
#
loop_
_entity_poly.entity_id
_entity_poly.type
_entity_poly.pdbx_seq_one_letter_code
_entity_poly.pdbx_strand_id
1 'polypeptide(L)'
;RVDGYRFDLSKGFTQTNTLGNTGAWGNYDAARVALWRRVADTMWTLAPNSYVILEHLANNDEEKALGDYGMLLWGNLNHAFNEGTMGFMTNSSFNWASHKARGWNKAGVMAYAESHDEERLMYKNLQFGAQNSLVNVRNLNTALKRQELVPVFLMSIPGPKMLWQFGELGYDFSINRCPNGTVNANCRTDAKPVRWDYFTTPERKYLYRIWSAMNQLHKNEAAFATDSFFLAVGGGIKQVRLVHSDMHVVAAANWDVSFRTGILQFPDNGWYYEYFTGDSVQVTNFTISVNWAPSVYKLYTSRRLSPPNLALGQNETGNWWETPRYGDLEVYPNPAAEGFTIRWPSTITEPQSLQLTDVQGRIVEFMQTQHDGQYQWVHCPSWPAQVGPGVYIIRGPQGRSARLVRP
;
A
#
# COMPACT_ATOMS: atom_id res chain seq x y z
N ARG A 1 -10.13 -16.33 24.73
CA ARG A 1 -9.09 -15.41 25.24
C ARG A 1 -9.05 -14.21 24.32
N VAL A 2 -9.01 -13.00 24.86
CA VAL A 2 -8.95 -11.73 24.10
C VAL A 2 -7.68 -10.98 24.56
N ASP A 3 -6.97 -10.32 23.65
CA ASP A 3 -5.69 -9.65 23.93
C ASP A 3 -5.84 -8.17 24.33
N GLY A 4 -7.05 -7.63 24.34
CA GLY A 4 -7.33 -6.24 24.73
C GLY A 4 -8.71 -5.77 24.27
N TYR A 5 -8.99 -4.50 24.49
CA TYR A 5 -10.28 -3.88 24.16
C TYR A 5 -10.09 -2.56 23.41
N ARG A 6 -10.96 -2.33 22.42
CA ARG A 6 -11.19 -1.01 21.83
C ARG A 6 -12.39 -0.37 22.51
N PHE A 7 -12.18 0.77 23.14
CA PHE A 7 -13.21 1.55 23.80
C PHE A 7 -13.79 2.57 22.82
N ASP A 8 -15.04 2.32 22.45
CA ASP A 8 -15.87 3.21 21.62
C ASP A 8 -16.10 4.55 22.33
N LEU A 9 -16.08 5.63 21.55
CA LEU A 9 -16.41 6.98 21.98
C LEU A 9 -15.75 7.37 23.31
N SER A 10 -14.47 7.03 23.48
CA SER A 10 -13.79 7.08 24.78
C SER A 10 -13.68 8.49 25.37
N LYS A 11 -13.71 9.55 24.55
CA LYS A 11 -13.82 10.94 25.03
C LYS A 11 -15.15 11.23 25.75
N GLY A 12 -16.15 10.38 25.55
CA GLY A 12 -17.43 10.39 26.25
C GLY A 12 -17.38 9.95 27.69
N PHE A 13 -16.28 9.35 28.13
CA PHE A 13 -16.14 8.86 29.48
C PHE A 13 -15.73 9.97 30.45
N THR A 14 -16.49 11.05 30.46
CA THR A 14 -16.31 12.26 31.28
C THR A 14 -17.52 12.48 32.18
N GLN A 15 -17.31 13.20 33.30
CA GLN A 15 -18.37 13.73 34.16
C GLN A 15 -18.63 15.23 33.88
N THR A 16 -17.89 15.83 32.96
CA THR A 16 -18.03 17.22 32.55
C THR A 16 -19.18 17.34 31.56
N ASN A 17 -20.29 17.95 32.00
CA ASN A 17 -21.44 18.20 31.12
C ASN A 17 -21.19 19.41 30.23
N THR A 18 -21.15 19.20 28.92
CA THR A 18 -20.95 20.27 27.91
C THR A 18 -22.21 20.64 27.14
N LEU A 19 -23.40 20.19 27.60
CA LEU A 19 -24.70 20.54 27.03
C LEU A 19 -24.80 20.31 25.50
N GLY A 20 -24.13 19.28 24.99
CA GLY A 20 -24.12 18.93 23.57
C GLY A 20 -23.08 19.68 22.73
N ASN A 21 -22.27 20.57 23.32
CA ASN A 21 -21.15 21.19 22.61
C ASN A 21 -20.01 20.17 22.43
N THR A 22 -19.90 19.60 21.24
CA THR A 22 -18.90 18.59 20.88
C THR A 22 -17.47 19.12 20.87
N GLY A 23 -17.29 20.41 20.56
CA GLY A 23 -15.98 21.07 20.64
C GLY A 23 -15.50 21.18 22.07
N ALA A 24 -16.36 21.68 22.97
CA ALA A 24 -16.06 21.76 24.40
C ALA A 24 -15.84 20.37 25.03
N TRP A 25 -16.59 19.37 24.58
CA TRP A 25 -16.46 17.99 25.03
C TRP A 25 -15.10 17.36 24.68
N GLY A 26 -14.54 17.75 23.54
CA GLY A 26 -13.24 17.31 23.07
C GLY A 26 -12.06 18.08 23.68
N ASN A 27 -12.29 19.10 24.52
CA ASN A 27 -11.20 19.77 25.23
C ASN A 27 -10.57 18.86 26.29
N TYR A 28 -9.34 19.19 26.69
CA TYR A 28 -8.64 18.49 27.75
C TYR A 28 -9.46 18.43 29.04
N ASP A 29 -9.60 17.21 29.57
CA ASP A 29 -10.30 16.92 30.81
C ASP A 29 -9.43 16.01 31.71
N ALA A 30 -8.86 16.61 32.76
CA ALA A 30 -8.00 15.91 33.70
C ALA A 30 -8.71 14.75 34.42
N ALA A 31 -10.02 14.87 34.69
CA ALA A 31 -10.79 13.83 35.36
C ALA A 31 -11.03 12.64 34.43
N ARG A 32 -11.31 12.89 33.14
CA ARG A 32 -11.39 11.85 32.12
C ARG A 32 -10.05 11.14 31.91
N VAL A 33 -8.93 11.87 31.90
CA VAL A 33 -7.59 11.27 31.85
C VAL A 33 -7.34 10.35 33.04
N ALA A 34 -7.59 10.83 34.27
CA ALA A 34 -7.42 10.04 35.48
C ALA A 34 -8.29 8.78 35.48
N LEU A 35 -9.51 8.90 34.96
CA LEU A 35 -10.41 7.77 34.81
C LEU A 35 -9.84 6.73 33.85
N TRP A 36 -9.39 7.13 32.66
CA TRP A 36 -8.85 6.19 31.69
C TRP A 36 -7.62 5.48 32.22
N ARG A 37 -6.73 6.19 32.95
CA ARG A 37 -5.59 5.57 33.64
C ARG A 37 -6.04 4.48 34.60
N ARG A 38 -7.05 4.75 35.44
CA ARG A 38 -7.63 3.75 36.35
C ARG A 38 -8.16 2.51 35.61
N VAL A 39 -8.82 2.70 34.48
CA VAL A 39 -9.30 1.58 33.63
C VAL A 39 -8.12 0.76 33.11
N ALA A 40 -7.10 1.42 32.56
CA ALA A 40 -5.91 0.74 32.05
C ALA A 40 -5.14 0.00 33.16
N ASP A 41 -4.92 0.62 34.31
CA ASP A 41 -4.24 -0.02 35.46
C ASP A 41 -4.98 -1.27 35.94
N THR A 42 -6.32 -1.21 35.95
CA THR A 42 -7.16 -2.36 36.31
C THR A 42 -6.97 -3.50 35.29
N MET A 43 -7.02 -3.17 33.99
CA MET A 43 -6.80 -4.14 32.93
C MET A 43 -5.39 -4.75 32.99
N TRP A 44 -4.35 -3.94 33.18
CA TRP A 44 -2.98 -4.41 33.24
C TRP A 44 -2.66 -5.18 34.53
N THR A 45 -3.34 -4.90 35.63
CA THR A 45 -3.23 -5.72 36.85
C THR A 45 -3.75 -7.14 36.63
N LEU A 46 -4.86 -7.28 35.88
CA LEU A 46 -5.47 -8.58 35.57
C LEU A 46 -4.79 -9.29 34.39
N ALA A 47 -4.31 -8.53 33.41
CA ALA A 47 -3.68 -8.99 32.19
C ALA A 47 -2.56 -8.01 31.75
N PRO A 48 -1.30 -8.20 32.21
CA PRO A 48 -0.19 -7.24 32.07
C PRO A 48 0.21 -6.80 30.65
N ASN A 49 -0.27 -7.48 29.62
CA ASN A 49 0.01 -7.16 28.21
C ASN A 49 -1.26 -6.85 27.40
N SER A 50 -2.39 -6.59 28.08
CA SER A 50 -3.64 -6.30 27.39
C SER A 50 -3.62 -4.92 26.72
N TYR A 51 -4.12 -4.85 25.49
CA TYR A 51 -4.22 -3.59 24.76
C TYR A 51 -5.41 -2.75 25.25
N VAL A 52 -5.16 -1.47 25.52
CA VAL A 52 -6.18 -0.45 25.75
C VAL A 52 -6.18 0.46 24.54
N ILE A 53 -7.17 0.32 23.66
CA ILE A 53 -7.27 1.09 22.41
C ILE A 53 -8.44 2.06 22.55
N LEU A 54 -8.19 3.35 22.34
CA LEU A 54 -9.18 4.40 22.50
C LEU A 54 -9.57 5.00 21.15
N GLU A 55 -10.86 4.95 20.82
CA GLU A 55 -11.43 5.90 19.87
C GLU A 55 -11.67 7.20 20.63
N HIS A 56 -10.66 8.06 20.67
CA HIS A 56 -10.69 9.26 21.50
C HIS A 56 -11.03 10.50 20.67
N LEU A 57 -10.20 10.85 19.69
CA LEU A 57 -10.43 11.96 18.75
C LEU A 57 -10.82 13.24 19.50
N ALA A 58 -10.08 13.56 20.54
CA ALA A 58 -10.20 14.77 21.36
C ALA A 58 -9.00 15.70 21.09
N ASN A 59 -8.83 16.75 21.90
CA ASN A 59 -7.66 17.59 21.84
C ASN A 59 -6.39 16.77 22.05
N ASN A 60 -5.34 17.11 21.29
CA ASN A 60 -4.12 16.33 21.20
C ASN A 60 -3.31 16.33 22.52
N ASP A 61 -3.47 17.33 23.36
CA ASP A 61 -2.87 17.36 24.71
C ASP A 61 -3.39 16.22 25.61
N GLU A 62 -4.68 15.90 25.50
CA GLU A 62 -5.29 14.77 26.21
C GLU A 62 -4.86 13.44 25.59
N GLU A 63 -4.95 13.33 24.26
CA GLU A 63 -4.50 12.13 23.55
C GLU A 63 -3.03 11.82 23.83
N LYS A 64 -2.18 12.86 23.91
CA LYS A 64 -0.78 12.73 24.33
C LYS A 64 -0.67 12.18 25.74
N ALA A 65 -1.42 12.71 26.70
CA ALA A 65 -1.36 12.29 28.09
C ALA A 65 -1.77 10.81 28.29
N LEU A 66 -2.68 10.31 27.45
CA LEU A 66 -3.14 8.92 27.42
C LEU A 66 -2.19 8.00 26.64
N GLY A 67 -1.72 8.46 25.48
CA GLY A 67 -0.77 7.73 24.63
C GLY A 67 0.59 7.53 25.33
N ASP A 68 1.11 8.58 25.97
CA ASP A 68 2.36 8.50 26.75
C ASP A 68 2.22 7.56 27.96
N TYR A 69 1.00 7.40 28.49
CA TYR A 69 0.73 6.45 29.56
C TYR A 69 0.87 4.99 29.08
N GLY A 70 0.68 4.73 27.79
CA GLY A 70 0.81 3.40 27.18
C GLY A 70 -0.45 2.89 26.48
N MET A 71 -1.50 3.71 26.38
CA MET A 71 -2.69 3.38 25.60
C MET A 71 -2.43 3.60 24.11
N LEU A 72 -3.17 2.88 23.26
CA LEU A 72 -3.20 3.13 21.82
C LEU A 72 -4.40 4.00 21.48
N LEU A 73 -4.24 4.93 20.55
CA LEU A 73 -5.31 5.86 20.18
C LEU A 73 -5.53 5.88 18.67
N TRP A 74 -6.79 5.95 18.26
CA TRP A 74 -7.17 6.06 16.86
C TRP A 74 -6.54 7.29 16.20
N GLY A 75 -5.82 7.08 15.10
CA GLY A 75 -5.22 8.14 14.30
C GLY A 75 -5.92 8.28 12.96
N ASN A 76 -6.93 9.15 12.89
CA ASN A 76 -7.70 9.36 11.67
C ASN A 76 -6.92 10.13 10.61
N LEU A 77 -6.57 9.47 9.51
CA LEU A 77 -5.97 10.10 8.33
C LEU A 77 -6.87 9.94 7.09
N ASN A 78 -8.13 9.53 7.25
CA ASN A 78 -9.03 9.26 6.13
C ASN A 78 -9.18 10.45 5.20
N HIS A 79 -9.39 11.66 5.73
CA HIS A 79 -9.50 12.86 4.91
C HIS A 79 -8.24 13.11 4.07
N ALA A 80 -7.06 13.10 4.72
CA ALA A 80 -5.80 13.37 4.04
C ALA A 80 -5.47 12.33 2.97
N PHE A 81 -5.67 11.04 3.27
CA PHE A 81 -5.47 9.98 2.27
C PHE A 81 -6.50 10.06 1.15
N ASN A 82 -7.76 10.39 1.43
CA ASN A 82 -8.77 10.62 0.38
C ASN A 82 -8.37 11.74 -0.58
N GLU A 83 -7.99 12.91 -0.05
CA GLU A 83 -7.49 14.02 -0.86
C GLU A 83 -6.28 13.57 -1.68
N GLY A 84 -5.34 12.88 -1.03
CA GLY A 84 -4.18 12.26 -1.66
C GLY A 84 -4.56 11.35 -2.82
N THR A 85 -5.33 10.28 -2.61
CA THR A 85 -5.65 9.29 -3.64
C THR A 85 -6.53 9.87 -4.74
N MET A 86 -7.43 10.81 -4.44
CA MET A 86 -8.23 11.53 -5.44
C MET A 86 -7.39 12.46 -6.33
N GLY A 87 -6.22 12.90 -5.87
CA GLY A 87 -5.33 13.79 -6.64
C GLY A 87 -5.34 15.26 -6.21
N PHE A 88 -5.83 15.57 -5.02
CA PHE A 88 -5.89 16.92 -4.45
C PHE A 88 -4.84 17.11 -3.36
N MET A 89 -3.84 17.96 -3.60
CA MET A 89 -2.65 18.00 -2.75
C MET A 89 -2.79 18.90 -1.51
N THR A 90 -3.62 19.95 -1.56
CA THR A 90 -3.73 21.00 -0.55
C THR A 90 -3.92 20.46 0.88
N ASN A 91 -4.84 19.51 1.06
CA ASN A 91 -5.19 18.97 2.37
C ASN A 91 -4.76 17.50 2.55
N SER A 92 -3.73 17.06 1.80
CA SER A 92 -3.31 15.65 1.74
C SER A 92 -2.12 15.30 2.64
N SER A 93 -1.78 16.10 3.65
CA SER A 93 -0.62 15.82 4.50
C SER A 93 -0.85 14.63 5.43
N PHE A 94 0.10 13.69 5.47
CA PHE A 94 0.04 12.51 6.37
C PHE A 94 0.80 12.70 7.68
N ASN A 95 1.27 13.92 7.97
CA ASN A 95 2.10 14.18 9.16
C ASN A 95 1.44 13.70 10.45
N TRP A 96 0.11 13.83 10.55
CA TRP A 96 -0.64 13.44 11.75
C TRP A 96 -0.70 11.93 12.01
N ALA A 97 -0.16 11.08 11.12
CA ALA A 97 0.08 9.66 11.41
C ALA A 97 1.27 9.45 12.36
N SER A 98 2.15 10.45 12.49
CA SER A 98 3.33 10.38 13.34
C SER A 98 3.06 10.86 14.75
N HIS A 99 3.40 10.03 15.72
CA HIS A 99 3.43 10.42 17.13
C HIS A 99 4.33 11.64 17.39
N LYS A 100 5.45 11.79 16.66
CA LYS A 100 6.34 12.95 16.78
C LYS A 100 5.72 14.24 16.28
N ALA A 101 4.99 14.19 15.16
CA ALA A 101 4.26 15.36 14.66
C ALA A 101 3.14 15.80 15.64
N ARG A 102 2.61 14.84 16.41
CA ARG A 102 1.69 15.09 17.53
C ARG A 102 2.38 15.47 18.84
N GLY A 103 3.72 15.45 18.89
CA GLY A 103 4.51 15.74 20.08
C GLY A 103 4.46 14.66 21.18
N TRP A 104 4.04 13.43 20.87
CA TRP A 104 3.97 12.33 21.84
C TRP A 104 5.34 11.68 22.04
N ASN A 105 5.54 11.08 23.20
CA ASN A 105 6.79 10.38 23.55
C ASN A 105 6.78 8.91 23.09
N LYS A 106 5.60 8.32 22.89
CA LYS A 106 5.43 6.93 22.45
C LYS A 106 4.70 6.85 21.11
N ALA A 107 5.05 5.85 20.31
CA ALA A 107 4.39 5.56 19.03
C ALA A 107 3.00 4.92 19.17
N GLY A 108 2.13 5.48 20.02
CA GLY A 108 0.78 4.95 20.33
C GLY A 108 -0.31 5.32 19.34
N VAL A 109 0.02 6.01 18.25
CA VAL A 109 -0.95 6.42 17.21
C VAL A 109 -1.27 5.23 16.31
N MET A 110 -2.48 4.69 16.45
CA MET A 110 -3.04 3.68 15.56
C MET A 110 -3.58 4.36 14.29
N ALA A 111 -2.66 4.75 13.42
CA ALA A 111 -2.99 5.48 12.20
C ALA A 111 -3.76 4.61 11.20
N TYR A 112 -4.76 5.19 10.55
CA TYR A 112 -5.57 4.52 9.53
C TYR A 112 -5.94 5.44 8.38
N ALA A 113 -6.05 4.86 7.19
CA ALA A 113 -6.58 5.54 6.00
C ALA A 113 -8.09 5.29 5.82
N GLU A 114 -8.59 4.16 6.32
CA GLU A 114 -10.01 3.79 6.27
C GLU A 114 -10.45 3.22 7.62
N SER A 115 -11.72 3.45 7.94
CA SER A 115 -12.41 2.83 9.06
C SER A 115 -13.86 2.55 8.67
N HIS A 116 -14.70 2.22 9.65
CA HIS A 116 -16.13 2.08 9.46
C HIS A 116 -16.89 3.42 9.44
N ASP A 117 -16.29 4.50 9.92
CA ASP A 117 -16.97 5.79 10.14
C ASP A 117 -16.91 6.74 8.94
N GLU A 118 -15.81 6.72 8.20
CA GLU A 118 -15.58 7.60 7.06
C GLU A 118 -15.67 6.87 5.72
N GLU A 119 -15.93 7.64 4.66
CA GLU A 119 -16.11 7.06 3.33
C GLU A 119 -14.79 6.48 2.79
N ARG A 120 -14.93 5.38 2.05
CA ARG A 120 -13.82 4.60 1.51
C ARG A 120 -13.10 5.36 0.40
N LEU A 121 -11.77 5.27 0.39
CA LEU A 121 -10.89 5.93 -0.56
C LEU A 121 -11.20 5.48 -1.98
N MET A 122 -11.41 4.18 -2.20
CA MET A 122 -11.65 3.69 -3.55
C MET A 122 -13.00 4.19 -4.10
N TYR A 123 -14.04 4.21 -3.26
CA TYR A 123 -15.32 4.81 -3.66
C TYR A 123 -15.14 6.28 -4.01
N LYS A 124 -14.45 7.07 -3.19
CA LYS A 124 -14.20 8.49 -3.47
C LYS A 124 -13.32 8.72 -4.70
N ASN A 125 -12.31 7.89 -4.96
CA ASN A 125 -11.53 7.95 -6.20
C ASN A 125 -12.43 7.83 -7.43
N LEU A 126 -13.32 6.82 -7.45
CA LEU A 126 -14.22 6.57 -8.58
C LEU A 126 -15.27 7.65 -8.78
N GLN A 127 -15.78 8.25 -7.69
CA GLN A 127 -16.84 9.26 -7.79
C GLN A 127 -16.31 10.68 -8.01
N PHE A 128 -15.22 11.04 -7.33
CA PHE A 128 -14.78 12.43 -7.16
C PHE A 128 -13.32 12.67 -7.54
N GLY A 129 -12.59 11.63 -7.93
CA GLY A 129 -11.19 11.73 -8.33
C GLY A 129 -10.96 12.75 -9.44
N ALA A 130 -9.77 13.36 -9.42
CA ALA A 130 -9.33 14.34 -10.41
C ALA A 130 -9.21 13.72 -11.80
N GLN A 131 -9.45 14.57 -12.81
CA GLN A 131 -9.41 14.19 -14.22
C GLN A 131 -8.71 15.28 -15.01
N ASN A 132 -7.76 14.89 -15.84
CA ASN A 132 -7.11 15.73 -16.83
C ASN A 132 -6.74 14.87 -18.06
N SER A 133 -6.01 15.44 -19.02
CA SER A 133 -5.61 14.73 -20.25
C SER A 133 -4.62 13.58 -20.02
N LEU A 134 -3.89 13.56 -18.89
CA LEU A 134 -2.90 12.53 -18.55
C LEU A 134 -3.48 11.42 -17.67
N VAL A 135 -4.38 11.78 -16.75
CA VAL A 135 -4.84 10.92 -15.66
C VAL A 135 -6.34 11.09 -15.46
N ASN A 136 -7.05 9.97 -15.37
CA ASN A 136 -8.44 9.93 -14.94
C ASN A 136 -8.56 9.04 -13.70
N VAL A 137 -8.54 9.63 -12.50
CA VAL A 137 -8.63 8.90 -11.24
C VAL A 137 -9.97 8.18 -11.09
N ARG A 138 -11.01 8.56 -11.84
CA ARG A 138 -12.31 7.86 -11.82
C ARG A 138 -12.32 6.54 -12.60
N ASN A 139 -11.26 6.25 -13.35
CA ASN A 139 -11.06 4.94 -13.98
C ASN A 139 -10.53 3.93 -12.95
N LEU A 140 -11.11 2.72 -12.91
CA LEU A 140 -10.76 1.66 -11.95
C LEU A 140 -9.26 1.38 -11.87
N ASN A 141 -8.59 1.14 -13.00
CA ASN A 141 -7.18 0.76 -13.00
C ASN A 141 -6.29 1.93 -12.56
N THR A 142 -6.67 3.16 -12.89
CA THR A 142 -5.98 4.35 -12.41
C THR A 142 -6.19 4.52 -10.90
N ALA A 143 -7.42 4.39 -10.42
CA ALA A 143 -7.75 4.45 -8.99
C ALA A 143 -7.03 3.37 -8.17
N LEU A 144 -6.92 2.14 -8.68
CA LEU A 144 -6.16 1.06 -8.03
C LEU A 144 -4.67 1.44 -7.91
N LYS A 145 -4.06 2.02 -8.95
CA LYS A 145 -2.70 2.56 -8.86
C LYS A 145 -2.55 3.67 -7.81
N ARG A 146 -3.60 4.48 -7.60
CA ARG A 146 -3.62 5.47 -6.50
C ARG A 146 -3.65 4.78 -5.14
N GLN A 147 -4.39 3.68 -5.02
CA GLN A 147 -4.46 2.90 -3.77
C GLN A 147 -3.14 2.23 -3.41
N GLU A 148 -2.29 1.89 -4.39
CA GLU A 148 -0.94 1.33 -4.13
C GLU A 148 -0.05 2.28 -3.32
N LEU A 149 -0.26 3.60 -3.45
CA LEU A 149 0.49 4.62 -2.69
C LEU A 149 0.20 4.57 -1.19
N VAL A 150 -1.00 4.12 -0.80
CA VAL A 150 -1.48 4.13 0.59
C VAL A 150 -0.61 3.25 1.49
N PRO A 151 -0.43 1.94 1.26
CA PRO A 151 0.40 1.09 2.12
C PRO A 151 1.86 1.54 2.13
N VAL A 152 2.40 2.03 0.99
CA VAL A 152 3.80 2.50 0.89
C VAL A 152 4.07 3.64 1.88
N PHE A 153 3.13 4.56 2.08
CA PHE A 153 3.30 5.66 3.02
C PHE A 153 2.78 5.35 4.42
N LEU A 154 1.58 4.74 4.52
CA LEU A 154 0.97 4.42 5.80
C LEU A 154 1.88 3.52 6.63
N MET A 155 2.43 2.45 6.04
CA MET A 155 3.27 1.49 6.76
C MET A 155 4.71 1.94 6.95
N SER A 156 5.18 2.89 6.14
CA SER A 156 6.51 3.49 6.33
C SER A 156 6.56 4.55 7.43
N ILE A 157 5.43 4.94 8.03
CA ILE A 157 5.41 5.82 9.20
C ILE A 157 5.38 4.95 10.47
N PRO A 158 6.35 5.02 11.39
CA PRO A 158 6.41 4.14 12.57
C PRO A 158 5.17 4.19 13.48
N GLY A 159 4.86 3.08 14.15
CA GLY A 159 3.71 2.88 15.04
C GLY A 159 2.69 1.87 14.51
N PRO A 160 1.65 1.51 15.29
CA PRO A 160 0.63 0.57 14.85
C PRO A 160 -0.22 1.14 13.72
N LYS A 161 -0.75 0.25 12.87
CA LYS A 161 -1.61 0.59 11.73
C LYS A 161 -2.89 -0.20 11.79
N MET A 162 -4.01 0.46 11.53
CA MET A 162 -5.31 -0.19 11.37
C MET A 162 -5.68 -0.23 9.88
N LEU A 163 -6.05 -1.42 9.44
CA LEU A 163 -6.51 -1.72 8.09
C LEU A 163 -8.01 -1.98 8.13
N TRP A 164 -8.73 -1.52 7.12
CA TRP A 164 -10.17 -1.76 7.00
C TRP A 164 -10.45 -2.78 5.91
N GLN A 165 -11.43 -3.66 6.19
CA GLN A 165 -11.69 -4.86 5.41
C GLN A 165 -11.87 -4.54 3.91
N PHE A 166 -11.16 -5.30 3.06
CA PHE A 166 -11.15 -5.20 1.60
C PHE A 166 -10.50 -3.91 1.03
N GLY A 167 -10.00 -2.98 1.85
CA GLY A 167 -9.23 -1.83 1.38
C GLY A 167 -8.01 -2.25 0.56
N GLU A 168 -7.38 -3.37 0.94
CA GLU A 168 -6.27 -4.02 0.25
C GLU A 168 -6.63 -4.60 -1.13
N LEU A 169 -7.91 -4.66 -1.46
CA LEU A 169 -8.45 -5.09 -2.75
C LEU A 169 -9.20 -3.95 -3.47
N GLY A 170 -9.12 -2.72 -2.96
CA GLY A 170 -9.78 -1.55 -3.53
C GLY A 170 -11.29 -1.58 -3.36
N TYR A 171 -11.79 -1.79 -2.14
CA TYR A 171 -13.24 -1.88 -1.92
C TYR A 171 -13.98 -0.59 -2.24
N ASP A 172 -14.86 -0.64 -3.22
CA ASP A 172 -15.40 0.51 -3.96
C ASP A 172 -16.89 0.75 -3.74
N PHE A 173 -17.50 0.12 -2.74
CA PHE A 173 -18.86 0.46 -2.33
C PHE A 173 -18.84 1.57 -1.28
N SER A 174 -19.83 2.46 -1.32
CA SER A 174 -20.03 3.47 -0.28
C SER A 174 -20.29 2.83 1.08
N ILE A 175 -19.85 3.49 2.16
CA ILE A 175 -20.27 3.17 3.53
C ILE A 175 -21.78 3.33 3.74
N ASN A 176 -22.45 4.10 2.88
CA ASN A 176 -23.89 4.36 2.92
C ASN A 176 -24.67 3.49 1.91
N ARG A 177 -24.05 2.45 1.34
CA ARG A 177 -24.76 1.54 0.43
C ARG A 177 -25.87 0.77 1.16
N CYS A 178 -27.05 0.80 0.58
CA CYS A 178 -28.23 0.04 0.99
C CYS A 178 -28.29 -1.34 0.33
N PRO A 179 -29.00 -2.32 0.93
CA PRO A 179 -29.20 -3.65 0.35
C PRO A 179 -29.84 -3.64 -1.05
N ASN A 180 -30.74 -2.68 -1.31
CA ASN A 180 -31.39 -2.51 -2.61
C ASN A 180 -30.48 -1.86 -3.69
N GLY A 181 -29.21 -1.61 -3.37
CA GLY A 181 -28.21 -1.06 -4.29
C GLY A 181 -28.12 0.47 -4.32
N THR A 182 -29.02 1.19 -3.65
CA THR A 182 -28.98 2.66 -3.53
C THR A 182 -27.91 3.13 -2.53
N VAL A 183 -27.67 4.44 -2.47
CA VAL A 183 -26.78 5.07 -1.48
C VAL A 183 -27.60 6.03 -0.62
N ASN A 184 -27.69 5.77 0.68
CA ASN A 184 -28.43 6.56 1.65
C ASN A 184 -27.76 6.48 3.04
N ALA A 185 -27.65 7.61 3.73
CA ALA A 185 -27.01 7.68 5.05
C ALA A 185 -27.66 6.75 6.10
N ASN A 186 -28.97 6.45 5.97
CA ASN A 186 -29.67 5.53 6.86
C ASN A 186 -29.18 4.08 6.74
N CYS A 187 -28.46 3.74 5.67
CA CYS A 187 -27.92 2.41 5.41
C CYS A 187 -26.48 2.26 5.88
N ARG A 188 -25.95 3.17 6.70
CA ARG A 188 -24.55 3.14 7.15
C ARG A 188 -24.19 1.81 7.83
N THR A 189 -25.03 1.39 8.75
CA THR A 189 -24.87 0.14 9.52
C THR A 189 -25.31 -1.12 8.76
N ASP A 190 -25.90 -0.98 7.56
CA ASP A 190 -26.34 -2.13 6.78
C ASP A 190 -25.15 -2.96 6.30
N ALA A 191 -25.36 -4.26 6.17
CA ALA A 191 -24.36 -5.17 5.64
C ALA A 191 -23.92 -4.75 4.24
N LYS A 192 -22.60 -4.65 4.04
CA LYS A 192 -22.00 -4.35 2.74
C LYS A 192 -21.59 -5.65 2.02
N PRO A 193 -21.63 -5.70 0.68
CA PRO A 193 -21.30 -6.93 -0.05
C PRO A 193 -19.91 -7.47 0.28
N VAL A 194 -19.80 -8.77 0.59
CA VAL A 194 -18.50 -9.43 0.75
C VAL A 194 -17.92 -9.71 -0.64
N ARG A 195 -16.71 -9.23 -0.93
CA ARG A 195 -16.11 -9.26 -2.29
C ARG A 195 -14.86 -10.12 -2.39
N TRP A 196 -14.98 -11.42 -2.08
CA TRP A 196 -13.89 -12.37 -2.30
C TRP A 196 -13.51 -12.52 -3.78
N ASP A 197 -14.47 -12.28 -4.68
CA ASP A 197 -14.24 -12.24 -6.13
C ASP A 197 -13.25 -11.15 -6.54
N TYR A 198 -13.02 -10.10 -5.74
CA TYR A 198 -11.97 -9.12 -6.02
C TYR A 198 -10.58 -9.73 -6.06
N PHE A 199 -10.34 -10.80 -5.31
CA PHE A 199 -9.05 -11.47 -5.31
C PHE A 199 -8.72 -12.17 -6.64
N THR A 200 -9.73 -12.49 -7.47
CA THR A 200 -9.52 -13.09 -8.80
C THR A 200 -9.29 -12.06 -9.89
N THR A 201 -9.55 -10.77 -9.60
CA THR A 201 -9.26 -9.66 -10.53
C THR A 201 -7.77 -9.34 -10.47
N PRO A 202 -7.00 -9.49 -11.58
CA PRO A 202 -5.55 -9.33 -11.56
C PRO A 202 -5.08 -8.00 -10.95
N GLU A 203 -5.71 -6.88 -11.33
CA GLU A 203 -5.33 -5.53 -10.88
C GLU A 203 -5.57 -5.33 -9.38
N ARG A 204 -6.63 -5.93 -8.83
CA ARG A 204 -6.93 -5.89 -7.39
C ARG A 204 -6.00 -6.82 -6.61
N LYS A 205 -5.69 -7.99 -7.18
CA LYS A 205 -4.69 -8.90 -6.61
C LYS A 205 -3.29 -8.28 -6.57
N TYR A 206 -2.97 -7.46 -7.58
CA TYR A 206 -1.73 -6.66 -7.58
C TYR A 206 -1.69 -5.70 -6.39
N LEU A 207 -2.76 -4.92 -6.19
CA LEU A 207 -2.90 -4.05 -5.02
C LEU A 207 -2.72 -4.84 -3.72
N TYR A 208 -3.41 -5.97 -3.56
CA TYR A 208 -3.26 -6.85 -2.40
C TYR A 208 -1.80 -7.26 -2.15
N ARG A 209 -1.04 -7.57 -3.20
CA ARG A 209 0.36 -7.94 -3.08
C ARG A 209 1.26 -6.77 -2.67
N ILE A 210 0.95 -5.55 -3.10
CA ILE A 210 1.62 -4.35 -2.58
C ILE A 210 1.35 -4.17 -1.08
N TRP A 211 0.08 -4.29 -0.65
CA TRP A 211 -0.28 -4.25 0.78
C TRP A 211 0.42 -5.36 1.58
N SER A 212 0.45 -6.59 1.05
CA SER A 212 1.12 -7.73 1.68
C SER A 212 2.62 -7.51 1.80
N ALA A 213 3.28 -7.04 0.75
CA ALA A 213 4.72 -6.76 0.76
C ALA A 213 5.09 -5.69 1.80
N MET A 214 4.34 -4.58 1.82
CA MET A 214 4.55 -3.53 2.82
C MET A 214 4.26 -4.01 4.25
N ASN A 215 3.26 -4.86 4.45
CA ASN A 215 2.97 -5.46 5.76
C ASN A 215 4.13 -6.37 6.23
N GLN A 216 4.71 -7.17 5.33
CA GLN A 216 5.85 -8.03 5.68
C GLN A 216 7.06 -7.19 6.09
N LEU A 217 7.35 -6.10 5.37
CA LEU A 217 8.41 -5.16 5.77
C LEU A 217 8.12 -4.52 7.12
N HIS A 218 6.91 -3.97 7.31
CA HIS A 218 6.51 -3.31 8.55
C HIS A 218 6.60 -4.24 9.77
N LYS A 219 6.30 -5.53 9.58
CA LYS A 219 6.33 -6.54 10.63
C LYS A 219 7.75 -7.04 10.93
N ASN A 220 8.56 -7.30 9.90
CA ASN A 220 9.77 -8.10 10.04
C ASN A 220 11.06 -7.26 10.04
N GLU A 221 11.02 -6.03 9.51
CA GLU A 221 12.21 -5.18 9.38
C GLU A 221 12.25 -4.12 10.49
N ALA A 222 13.24 -4.21 11.37
CA ALA A 222 13.38 -3.32 12.53
C ALA A 222 13.41 -1.82 12.16
N ALA A 223 13.87 -1.49 10.94
CA ALA A 223 13.86 -0.13 10.42
C ALA A 223 12.45 0.51 10.40
N PHE A 224 11.39 -0.27 10.24
CA PHE A 224 9.99 0.22 10.22
C PHE A 224 9.44 0.56 11.62
N ALA A 225 10.14 0.14 12.67
CA ALA A 225 9.87 0.50 14.05
C ALA A 225 10.86 1.54 14.62
N THR A 226 11.70 2.14 13.78
CA THR A 226 12.72 3.11 14.22
C THR A 226 12.09 4.37 14.81
N ASP A 227 12.75 4.93 15.82
CA ASP A 227 12.47 6.27 16.30
C ASP A 227 13.19 7.35 15.48
N SER A 228 14.15 7.01 14.61
CA SER A 228 14.84 8.01 13.77
C SER A 228 14.24 8.05 12.37
N PHE A 229 13.31 8.98 12.15
CA PHE A 229 12.63 9.12 10.87
C PHE A 229 12.32 10.57 10.51
N PHE A 230 12.20 10.83 9.21
CA PHE A 230 11.88 12.14 8.63
C PHE A 230 10.68 12.03 7.69
N LEU A 231 9.76 13.01 7.79
CA LEU A 231 8.55 13.06 6.99
C LEU A 231 8.51 14.32 6.13
N ALA A 232 8.43 14.14 4.83
CA ALA A 232 8.09 15.16 3.85
C ALA A 232 6.83 14.70 3.10
N VAL A 233 5.70 14.66 3.82
CA VAL A 233 4.46 14.00 3.35
C VAL A 233 3.33 14.97 2.99
N GLY A 234 3.66 16.24 2.73
CA GLY A 234 2.77 17.23 2.10
C GLY A 234 3.13 17.44 0.62
N GLY A 235 2.25 18.12 -0.13
CA GLY A 235 2.50 18.44 -1.54
C GLY A 235 2.47 17.22 -2.48
N GLY A 236 2.95 17.41 -3.71
CA GLY A 236 2.88 16.42 -4.80
C GLY A 236 3.93 15.30 -4.71
N ILE A 237 5.22 15.65 -4.52
CA ILE A 237 6.25 14.64 -4.22
C ILE A 237 6.30 14.46 -2.70
N LYS A 238 6.03 13.24 -2.24
CA LYS A 238 6.09 12.89 -0.83
C LYS A 238 7.24 11.93 -0.58
N GLN A 239 7.85 12.03 0.60
CA GLN A 239 8.93 11.16 1.05
C GLN A 239 8.83 10.84 2.55
N VAL A 240 9.15 9.59 2.90
CA VAL A 240 9.43 9.13 4.26
C VAL A 240 10.83 8.53 4.27
N ARG A 241 11.65 8.91 5.26
CA ARG A 241 12.99 8.34 5.46
C ARG A 241 13.07 7.71 6.84
N LEU A 242 13.47 6.45 6.90
CA LEU A 242 13.72 5.70 8.12
C LEU A 242 15.22 5.47 8.24
N VAL A 243 15.78 5.86 9.38
CA VAL A 243 17.20 5.69 9.69
C VAL A 243 17.30 4.65 10.80
N HIS A 244 18.05 3.60 10.52
CA HIS A 244 18.29 2.50 11.45
C HIS A 244 19.67 1.91 11.16
N SER A 245 20.32 1.35 12.18
CA SER A 245 21.70 0.83 12.07
C SER A 245 21.83 -0.37 11.11
N ASP A 246 20.76 -1.17 10.98
CA ASP A 246 20.72 -2.31 10.05
C ASP A 246 20.39 -1.90 8.60
N MET A 247 19.37 -1.06 8.41
CA MET A 247 18.86 -0.72 7.09
C MET A 247 18.19 0.66 7.09
N HIS A 248 18.54 1.50 6.13
CA HIS A 248 17.83 2.73 5.83
C HIS A 248 16.73 2.46 4.83
N VAL A 249 15.59 3.14 4.98
CA VAL A 249 14.43 3.02 4.07
C VAL A 249 14.06 4.40 3.57
N VAL A 250 13.83 4.54 2.26
CA VAL A 250 13.32 5.76 1.64
C VAL A 250 12.09 5.42 0.80
N ALA A 251 10.90 5.69 1.33
CA ALA A 251 9.65 5.62 0.59
C ALA A 251 9.39 6.95 -0.08
N ALA A 252 9.11 6.97 -1.38
CA ALA A 252 8.83 8.21 -2.10
C ALA A 252 7.88 7.99 -3.26
N ALA A 253 7.02 8.98 -3.54
CA ALA A 253 6.08 8.90 -4.66
C ALA A 253 5.63 10.27 -5.17
N ASN A 254 5.17 10.29 -6.42
CA ASN A 254 4.39 11.38 -6.98
C ASN A 254 2.88 11.16 -6.74
N TRP A 255 2.34 11.85 -5.73
CA TRP A 255 0.93 11.90 -5.40
C TRP A 255 0.14 12.90 -6.25
N ASP A 256 0.76 13.67 -7.13
CA ASP A 256 0.04 14.54 -8.05
C ASP A 256 -0.59 13.74 -9.22
N VAL A 257 -1.48 14.39 -9.97
CA VAL A 257 -2.04 13.91 -11.24
C VAL A 257 -1.33 14.51 -12.46
N SER A 258 -0.18 15.14 -12.23
CA SER A 258 0.73 15.71 -13.22
C SER A 258 2.17 15.21 -13.02
N PHE A 259 3.02 15.37 -14.04
CA PHE A 259 4.45 15.11 -13.88
C PHE A 259 5.05 16.06 -12.85
N ARG A 260 5.90 15.52 -11.97
CA ARG A 260 6.59 16.31 -10.96
C ARG A 260 8.08 16.01 -10.96
N THR A 261 8.85 17.08 -11.05
CA THR A 261 10.30 17.05 -10.77
C THR A 261 10.51 17.29 -9.27
N GLY A 262 11.44 16.57 -8.68
CA GLY A 262 11.80 16.74 -7.27
C GLY A 262 13.21 16.23 -6.97
N ILE A 263 13.64 16.45 -5.74
CA ILE A 263 14.90 15.92 -5.22
C ILE A 263 14.56 15.04 -4.03
N LEU A 264 14.87 13.76 -4.15
CA LEU A 264 14.80 12.82 -3.03
C LEU A 264 16.05 12.99 -2.17
N GLN A 265 15.86 13.01 -0.86
CA GLN A 265 16.95 13.00 0.12
C GLN A 265 17.19 11.58 0.62
N PHE A 266 18.44 11.24 0.95
CA PHE A 266 18.85 9.94 1.49
C PHE A 266 19.65 10.15 2.78
N PRO A 267 19.62 9.22 3.75
CA PRO A 267 20.40 9.35 4.98
C PRO A 267 21.92 9.33 4.77
N ASP A 268 22.40 8.59 3.76
CA ASP A 268 23.82 8.45 3.43
C ASP A 268 24.06 8.28 1.91
N ASN A 269 25.33 8.24 1.52
CA ASN A 269 25.76 7.86 0.18
C ASN A 269 25.99 6.35 0.12
N GLY A 270 25.74 5.75 -1.04
CA GLY A 270 25.95 4.32 -1.24
C GLY A 270 24.95 3.72 -2.22
N TRP A 271 24.93 2.38 -2.26
CA TRP A 271 23.94 1.66 -3.05
C TRP A 271 22.63 1.54 -2.31
N TYR A 272 21.55 1.91 -2.99
CA TYR A 272 20.19 1.70 -2.54
C TYR A 272 19.48 0.80 -3.54
N TYR A 273 18.67 -0.13 -3.03
CA TYR A 273 17.95 -1.13 -3.81
C TYR A 273 16.46 -0.79 -3.81
N GLU A 274 15.87 -0.71 -5.00
CA GLU A 274 14.44 -0.46 -5.14
C GLU A 274 13.69 -1.78 -4.89
N TYR A 275 12.92 -1.84 -3.81
CA TYR A 275 12.36 -3.07 -3.25
C TYR A 275 11.40 -3.78 -4.22
N PHE A 276 10.56 -3.04 -4.94
CA PHE A 276 9.52 -3.66 -5.77
C PHE A 276 10.07 -4.25 -7.07
N THR A 277 11.11 -3.64 -7.63
CA THR A 277 11.72 -4.04 -8.90
C THR A 277 13.00 -4.86 -8.73
N GLY A 278 13.67 -4.75 -7.59
CA GLY A 278 14.99 -5.34 -7.33
C GLY A 278 16.16 -4.61 -8.00
N ASP A 279 15.88 -3.50 -8.67
CA ASP A 279 16.88 -2.62 -9.28
C ASP A 279 17.68 -1.89 -8.21
N SER A 280 18.73 -1.18 -8.61
CA SER A 280 19.60 -0.45 -7.70
C SER A 280 19.97 0.92 -8.24
N VAL A 281 20.29 1.83 -7.34
CA VAL A 281 20.79 3.16 -7.66
C VAL A 281 21.94 3.50 -6.73
N GLN A 282 22.98 4.12 -7.28
CA GLN A 282 24.07 4.66 -6.49
C GLN A 282 23.75 6.10 -6.13
N VAL A 283 23.56 6.37 -4.84
CA VAL A 283 23.35 7.72 -4.31
C VAL A 283 24.70 8.38 -4.11
N THR A 284 24.88 9.53 -4.76
CA THR A 284 26.02 10.41 -4.56
C THR A 284 25.48 11.79 -4.13
N ASN A 285 26.09 12.41 -3.12
CA ASN A 285 25.65 13.69 -2.53
C ASN A 285 24.28 13.62 -1.81
N PHE A 286 23.98 12.51 -1.13
CA PHE A 286 22.80 12.32 -0.29
C PHE A 286 21.45 12.53 -1.00
N THR A 287 21.45 12.61 -2.34
CA THR A 287 20.29 13.05 -3.11
C THR A 287 20.15 12.32 -4.45
N ILE A 288 18.91 12.25 -4.94
CA ILE A 288 18.59 11.83 -6.32
C ILE A 288 17.57 12.79 -6.89
N SER A 289 17.86 13.38 -8.05
CA SER A 289 16.89 14.13 -8.84
C SER A 289 15.94 13.18 -9.56
N VAL A 290 14.64 13.47 -9.51
CA VAL A 290 13.60 12.65 -10.13
C VAL A 290 12.68 13.49 -10.98
N ASN A 291 12.21 12.92 -12.08
CA ASN A 291 11.05 13.40 -12.84
C ASN A 291 10.06 12.23 -12.93
N TRP A 292 8.98 12.30 -12.17
CA TRP A 292 8.07 11.18 -12.01
C TRP A 292 6.71 11.46 -12.62
N ALA A 293 6.24 10.50 -13.40
CA ALA A 293 4.85 10.44 -13.85
C ALA A 293 3.89 10.32 -12.64
N PRO A 294 2.61 10.69 -12.80
CA PRO A 294 1.61 10.52 -11.76
C PRO A 294 1.56 9.10 -11.19
N SER A 295 1.41 8.97 -9.88
CA SER A 295 1.28 7.70 -9.15
C SER A 295 2.51 6.78 -9.22
N VAL A 296 3.65 7.25 -9.73
CA VAL A 296 4.91 6.52 -9.60
C VAL A 296 5.37 6.59 -8.14
N TYR A 297 5.68 5.43 -7.57
CA TYR A 297 6.26 5.29 -6.24
C TYR A 297 7.46 4.35 -6.28
N LYS A 298 8.34 4.51 -5.29
CA LYS A 298 9.51 3.68 -5.06
C LYS A 298 9.74 3.50 -3.57
N LEU A 299 10.27 2.35 -3.21
CA LEU A 299 10.75 2.07 -1.86
C LEU A 299 12.20 1.62 -1.94
N TYR A 300 13.12 2.48 -1.50
CA TYR A 300 14.53 2.18 -1.51
C TYR A 300 15.00 1.66 -0.16
N THR A 301 15.86 0.65 -0.17
CA THR A 301 16.51 0.11 1.03
C THR A 301 18.04 0.12 0.86
N SER A 302 18.79 0.50 1.90
CA SER A 302 20.26 0.47 1.84
C SER A 302 20.83 -0.96 1.93
N ARG A 303 20.02 -1.91 2.41
CA ARG A 303 20.28 -3.36 2.35
C ARG A 303 19.43 -3.97 1.25
N ARG A 304 20.03 -4.84 0.42
CA ARG A 304 19.30 -5.54 -0.65
C ARG A 304 18.34 -6.57 -0.04
N LEU A 305 17.05 -6.41 -0.33
CA LEU A 305 16.01 -7.37 0.03
C LEU A 305 15.58 -8.17 -1.19
N SER A 306 15.00 -9.35 -0.97
CA SER A 306 14.31 -10.09 -2.03
C SER A 306 13.05 -9.34 -2.44
N PRO A 307 12.89 -8.97 -3.73
CA PRO A 307 11.68 -8.30 -4.19
C PRO A 307 10.43 -9.15 -3.96
N PRO A 308 9.27 -8.53 -3.65
CA PRO A 308 8.04 -9.27 -3.50
C PRO A 308 7.58 -9.84 -4.84
N ASN A 309 6.84 -10.96 -4.83
CA ASN A 309 6.23 -11.40 -6.07
C ASN A 309 5.02 -10.53 -6.42
N LEU A 310 5.15 -9.77 -7.50
CA LEU A 310 4.08 -8.98 -8.08
C LEU A 310 3.53 -9.55 -9.42
N ALA A 311 3.97 -10.75 -9.83
CA ALA A 311 3.62 -11.35 -11.12
C ALA A 311 2.20 -11.98 -11.15
N LEU A 312 1.32 -11.48 -12.00
CA LEU A 312 -0.07 -11.94 -12.15
C LEU A 312 -0.17 -13.08 -13.18
N GLY A 313 0.30 -14.28 -12.83
CA GLY A 313 0.10 -15.50 -13.63
C GLY A 313 -1.23 -16.18 -13.31
N GLN A 314 -1.87 -16.81 -14.31
CA GLN A 314 -3.04 -17.68 -14.10
C GLN A 314 -2.60 -19.07 -13.61
N ASN A 315 -3.45 -19.69 -12.79
CA ASN A 315 -3.29 -20.97 -12.06
C ASN A 315 -2.29 -20.96 -10.90
N GLU A 316 -2.61 -20.19 -9.84
CA GLU A 316 -2.18 -20.51 -8.47
C GLU A 316 -3.10 -21.59 -7.85
N THR A 317 -3.40 -22.67 -8.59
CA THR A 317 -4.05 -23.86 -8.02
C THR A 317 -2.97 -24.77 -7.48
N GLY A 318 -2.35 -24.37 -6.37
CA GLY A 318 -1.34 -25.20 -5.70
C GLY A 318 -0.51 -24.42 -4.70
N ASN A 319 -0.78 -24.68 -3.42
CA ASN A 319 0.04 -24.33 -2.25
C ASN A 319 0.29 -22.84 -1.95
N TRP A 320 -0.39 -22.40 -0.89
CA TRP A 320 -0.41 -21.07 -0.30
C TRP A 320 0.90 -20.63 0.36
N TRP A 321 2.00 -20.45 -0.38
CA TRP A 321 3.18 -19.69 0.10
C TRP A 321 4.29 -19.49 -0.94
N GLU A 322 4.18 -19.95 -2.19
CA GLU A 322 5.27 -19.78 -3.15
C GLU A 322 5.12 -18.46 -3.93
N THR A 323 5.98 -17.50 -3.62
CA THR A 323 6.33 -16.34 -4.46
C THR A 323 6.63 -16.82 -5.89
N PRO A 324 5.89 -16.38 -6.92
CA PRO A 324 6.40 -16.55 -8.28
C PRO A 324 7.73 -15.80 -8.47
N ARG A 325 8.55 -16.20 -9.43
CA ARG A 325 9.89 -15.63 -9.63
C ARG A 325 9.87 -14.75 -10.88
N TYR A 326 10.17 -13.46 -10.72
CA TYR A 326 10.41 -12.55 -11.84
C TYR A 326 11.88 -12.75 -12.29
N GLY A 327 12.11 -13.15 -13.55
CA GLY A 327 13.46 -13.33 -14.11
C GLY A 327 13.84 -14.75 -14.55
N ASP A 328 12.96 -15.74 -14.43
CA ASP A 328 13.29 -17.13 -14.81
C ASP A 328 13.13 -17.43 -16.32
N LEU A 329 12.47 -16.56 -17.09
CA LEU A 329 12.38 -16.72 -18.55
C LEU A 329 13.48 -15.90 -19.23
N GLU A 330 14.42 -16.59 -19.86
CA GLU A 330 15.39 -15.97 -20.76
C GLU A 330 14.69 -15.71 -22.10
N VAL A 331 14.68 -14.43 -22.53
CA VAL A 331 14.08 -14.02 -23.80
C VAL A 331 15.13 -13.33 -24.66
N TYR A 332 15.35 -13.84 -25.87
CA TYR A 332 16.34 -13.28 -26.78
C TYR A 332 15.98 -13.45 -28.26
N PRO A 333 16.33 -12.49 -29.13
CA PRO A 333 16.80 -11.15 -28.77
C PRO A 333 15.68 -10.34 -28.07
N ASN A 334 16.06 -9.35 -27.27
CA ASN A 334 15.13 -8.40 -26.67
C ASN A 334 15.81 -7.03 -26.56
N PRO A 335 15.47 -6.04 -27.41
CA PRO A 335 14.32 -6.00 -28.32
C PRO A 335 14.37 -7.01 -29.49
N ALA A 336 13.20 -7.49 -29.93
CA ALA A 336 13.02 -8.44 -31.03
C ALA A 336 12.35 -7.77 -32.23
N ALA A 337 13.07 -7.57 -33.33
CA ALA A 337 12.52 -6.95 -34.55
C ALA A 337 11.69 -7.93 -35.40
N GLU A 338 12.21 -9.14 -35.61
CA GLU A 338 11.59 -10.15 -36.49
C GLU A 338 10.91 -11.24 -35.67
N GLY A 339 11.68 -11.96 -34.84
CA GLY A 339 11.22 -13.04 -33.99
C GLY A 339 12.02 -13.12 -32.69
N PHE A 340 11.66 -14.06 -31.82
CA PHE A 340 12.26 -14.20 -30.49
C PHE A 340 12.24 -15.67 -30.01
N THR A 341 13.10 -15.97 -29.06
CA THR A 341 13.16 -17.26 -28.37
C THR A 341 12.96 -17.05 -26.89
N ILE A 342 12.19 -17.94 -26.27
CA ILE A 342 11.94 -17.96 -24.83
C ILE A 342 12.46 -19.30 -24.31
N ARG A 343 13.23 -19.31 -23.23
CA ARG A 343 13.65 -20.55 -22.56
C ARG A 343 13.82 -20.41 -21.05
N TRP A 344 13.74 -21.53 -20.34
CA TRP A 344 14.07 -21.60 -18.91
C TRP A 344 14.47 -23.02 -18.49
N PRO A 345 15.33 -23.18 -17.47
CA PRO A 345 15.68 -24.49 -16.93
C PRO A 345 14.44 -25.20 -16.37
N SER A 346 14.20 -26.44 -16.78
CA SER A 346 13.02 -27.21 -16.36
C SER A 346 13.30 -28.70 -16.35
N THR A 347 12.88 -29.38 -15.30
CA THR A 347 12.86 -30.86 -15.22
C THR A 347 11.57 -31.47 -15.76
N ILE A 348 10.54 -30.64 -16.00
CA ILE A 348 9.28 -31.07 -16.62
C ILE A 348 9.53 -31.20 -18.12
N THR A 349 9.29 -32.39 -18.67
CA THR A 349 9.50 -32.74 -20.09
C THR A 349 8.27 -32.45 -20.95
N GLU A 350 7.08 -32.42 -20.37
CA GLU A 350 5.83 -32.17 -21.08
C GLU A 350 5.76 -30.73 -21.63
N PRO A 351 5.25 -30.51 -22.85
CA PRO A 351 5.01 -29.19 -23.42
C PRO A 351 4.25 -28.27 -22.46
N GLN A 352 4.71 -27.03 -22.33
CA GLN A 352 4.09 -26.01 -21.49
C GLN A 352 3.49 -24.90 -22.35
N SER A 353 2.42 -24.28 -21.86
CA SER A 353 1.79 -23.15 -22.53
C SER A 353 2.36 -21.83 -22.03
N LEU A 354 2.70 -20.95 -22.97
CA LEU A 354 3.04 -19.55 -22.72
C LEU A 354 1.98 -18.64 -23.35
N GLN A 355 1.82 -17.48 -22.76
CA GLN A 355 0.89 -16.45 -23.21
C GLN A 355 1.64 -15.14 -23.47
N LEU A 356 1.47 -14.58 -24.66
CA LEU A 356 1.92 -13.23 -24.99
C LEU A 356 0.77 -12.25 -24.81
N THR A 357 1.00 -11.20 -24.03
CA THR A 357 -0.01 -10.16 -23.75
C THR A 357 0.54 -8.77 -24.02
N ASP A 358 -0.31 -7.84 -24.45
CA ASP A 358 0.05 -6.42 -24.47
C ASP A 358 -0.04 -5.80 -23.06
N VAL A 359 0.40 -4.54 -22.90
CA VAL A 359 0.37 -3.84 -21.61
C VAL A 359 -1.05 -3.55 -21.10
N GLN A 360 -2.07 -3.71 -21.95
CA GLN A 360 -3.48 -3.63 -21.59
C GLN A 360 -4.06 -5.01 -21.20
N GLY A 361 -3.25 -6.08 -21.21
CA GLY A 361 -3.64 -7.42 -20.82
C GLY A 361 -4.37 -8.20 -21.90
N ARG A 362 -4.48 -7.69 -23.14
CA ARG A 362 -5.09 -8.44 -24.26
C ARG A 362 -4.15 -9.57 -24.67
N ILE A 363 -4.73 -10.74 -24.89
CA ILE A 363 -3.99 -11.91 -25.35
C ILE A 363 -3.70 -11.74 -26.83
N VAL A 364 -2.42 -11.80 -27.17
CA VAL A 364 -1.92 -11.63 -28.52
C VAL A 364 -1.69 -13.01 -29.15
N GLU A 365 -1.11 -13.94 -28.39
CA GLU A 365 -0.76 -15.27 -28.88
C GLU A 365 -0.61 -16.26 -27.72
N PHE A 366 -0.89 -17.54 -28.02
CA PHE A 366 -0.51 -18.67 -27.18
C PHE A 366 0.61 -19.47 -27.86
N MET A 367 1.65 -19.81 -27.12
CA MET A 367 2.81 -20.55 -27.62
C MET A 367 2.94 -21.86 -26.84
N GLN A 368 3.29 -22.94 -27.52
CA GLN A 368 3.59 -24.23 -26.89
C GLN A 368 5.10 -24.47 -26.91
N THR A 369 5.66 -24.88 -25.78
CA THR A 369 7.09 -25.13 -25.65
C THR A 369 7.47 -26.57 -25.99
N GLN A 370 8.76 -26.76 -26.24
CA GLN A 370 9.43 -28.04 -26.38
C GLN A 370 10.48 -28.19 -25.27
N HIS A 371 10.89 -29.42 -24.97
CA HIS A 371 11.94 -29.71 -23.99
C HIS A 371 13.16 -30.31 -24.69
N ASP A 372 14.37 -29.87 -24.33
CA ASP A 372 15.63 -30.32 -24.92
C ASP A 372 16.50 -31.17 -23.97
N GLY A 373 15.93 -31.63 -22.85
CA GLY A 373 16.63 -32.37 -21.81
C GLY A 373 17.09 -31.49 -20.63
N GLN A 374 17.22 -30.18 -20.82
CA GLN A 374 17.60 -29.25 -19.75
C GLN A 374 16.68 -28.03 -19.64
N TYR A 375 16.13 -27.58 -20.76
CA TYR A 375 15.33 -26.37 -20.88
C TYR A 375 13.99 -26.68 -21.51
N GLN A 376 12.95 -25.98 -21.03
CA GLN A 376 11.76 -25.73 -21.82
C GLN A 376 12.02 -24.50 -22.68
N TRP A 377 11.63 -24.56 -23.95
CA TRP A 377 11.86 -23.45 -24.89
C TRP A 377 10.80 -23.35 -25.98
N VAL A 378 10.64 -22.17 -26.57
CA VAL A 378 9.90 -21.96 -27.81
C VAL A 378 10.62 -20.91 -28.66
N HIS A 379 10.65 -21.14 -29.97
CA HIS A 379 11.14 -20.17 -30.94
C HIS A 379 9.98 -19.66 -31.80
N CYS A 380 9.80 -18.35 -31.81
CA CYS A 380 8.84 -17.64 -32.62
C CYS A 380 9.61 -16.95 -33.77
N PRO A 381 9.55 -17.47 -35.00
CA PRO A 381 10.35 -16.94 -36.11
C PRO A 381 9.86 -15.56 -36.59
N SER A 382 8.61 -15.22 -36.31
CA SER A 382 8.00 -13.94 -36.63
C SER A 382 7.01 -13.53 -35.55
N TRP A 383 6.84 -12.22 -35.32
CA TRP A 383 5.73 -11.71 -34.52
C TRP A 383 4.36 -12.01 -35.16
N PRO A 384 3.29 -12.17 -34.37
CA PRO A 384 1.93 -12.20 -34.89
C PRO A 384 1.61 -10.94 -35.70
N ALA A 385 0.89 -11.11 -36.81
CA ALA A 385 0.60 -10.03 -37.76
C ALA A 385 -0.12 -8.81 -37.14
N GLN A 386 -0.74 -8.99 -35.97
CA GLN A 386 -1.59 -7.99 -35.31
C GLN A 386 -0.85 -7.21 -34.21
N VAL A 387 0.44 -7.50 -34.03
CA VAL A 387 1.32 -6.87 -33.04
C VAL A 387 1.97 -5.65 -33.69
N GLY A 388 2.01 -4.54 -32.98
CA GLY A 388 2.76 -3.34 -33.38
C GLY A 388 4.01 -3.14 -32.52
N PRO A 389 4.83 -2.11 -32.79
CA PRO A 389 5.89 -1.68 -31.90
C PRO A 389 5.36 -1.43 -30.48
N GLY A 390 6.08 -1.92 -29.46
CA GLY A 390 5.62 -1.80 -28.07
C GLY A 390 6.23 -2.79 -27.10
N VAL A 391 5.77 -2.70 -25.85
CA VAL A 391 6.14 -3.63 -24.78
C VAL A 391 5.07 -4.71 -24.65
N TYR A 392 5.53 -5.95 -24.57
CA TYR A 392 4.72 -7.13 -24.40
C TYR A 392 5.17 -7.89 -23.16
N ILE A 393 4.24 -8.63 -22.56
CA ILE A 393 4.49 -9.45 -21.37
C ILE A 393 4.26 -10.90 -21.75
N ILE A 394 5.31 -11.71 -21.61
CA ILE A 394 5.26 -13.17 -21.70
C ILE A 394 4.92 -13.70 -20.31
N ARG A 395 3.93 -14.59 -20.24
CA ARG A 395 3.55 -15.31 -19.02
C ARG A 395 3.69 -16.80 -19.27
N GLY A 396 4.33 -17.50 -18.34
CA GLY A 396 4.54 -18.94 -18.40
C GLY A 396 4.05 -19.67 -17.14
N PRO A 397 4.21 -21.00 -17.10
CA PRO A 397 3.78 -21.82 -15.97
C PRO A 397 4.50 -21.43 -14.68
N GLN A 398 3.91 -21.79 -13.53
CA GLN A 398 4.48 -21.52 -12.21
C GLN A 398 4.75 -20.01 -11.96
N GLY A 399 3.96 -19.15 -12.61
CA GLY A 399 4.02 -17.70 -12.49
C GLY A 399 5.31 -17.05 -13.02
N ARG A 400 6.05 -17.77 -13.88
CA ARG A 400 7.18 -17.22 -14.63
C ARG A 400 6.70 -16.12 -15.58
N SER A 401 7.48 -15.06 -15.72
CA SER A 401 7.17 -13.98 -16.68
C SER A 401 8.43 -13.25 -17.16
N ALA A 402 8.34 -12.64 -18.34
CA ALA A 402 9.36 -11.77 -18.91
C ALA A 402 8.73 -10.63 -19.73
N ARG A 403 9.46 -9.53 -19.86
CA ARG A 403 9.11 -8.43 -20.77
C ARG A 403 9.79 -8.64 -22.10
N LEU A 404 9.09 -8.36 -23.19
CA LEU A 404 9.61 -8.40 -24.54
C LEU A 404 9.29 -7.09 -25.26
N VAL A 405 10.27 -6.49 -25.93
CA VAL A 405 10.12 -5.24 -26.67
C VAL A 405 10.12 -5.53 -28.16
N ARG A 406 9.09 -5.08 -28.88
CA ARG A 406 9.11 -4.96 -30.35
C ARG A 406 9.51 -3.54 -30.71
N PRO A 407 10.65 -3.32 -31.40
CA PRO A 407 11.09 -2.01 -31.89
C PRO A 407 10.07 -1.32 -32.78
#